data_AF-A0A168LUG4-F1
#
_entry.id   AF-A0A168LUG4-F1
#
_cell.length_a   1.000
_cell.length_b   1.000
_cell.length_c   1.000
_cell.angle_alpha   90.00
_cell.angle_beta   90.00
_cell.angle_gamma   90.00
#
_symmetry.space_group_name_H-M   'P 1'
#
loop_
_entity.id
_entity.type
_entity.pdbx_description
1 polymer ?
#
loop_
_entity_poly.entity_id
_entity_poly.type
_entity_poly.pdbx_seq_one_letter_code
_entity_poly.pdbx_strand_id
1 'polypeptide(L)'
;MLNTRDEINLHRLLISCENKLKEQPMDVWTASEKRKFATYVKFLATLQKKSNSTNVAPYTPRIDQLTRAVAVHTMHVDVEKGIAEARLGKKKLFEDLEQYESPDPEWLLELKRQDEQAAQEALDRKKKLLEQEEEEEEEENEDQNEPKDEIDEDEQEDPVKETLNEKTNASEIRQRNNAKNETSNIEHVLQHHRQMHDELTTDLGRMAKQLKINSQAFGDTLSKDDEVLKEAQQAVESNLTRMTKERQRLDVHYSKSWGEQRDGKIDRRGGGE
;
A
#
# COMPACT_ATOMS: atom_id res chain seq x y z
N MET A 1 24.50 -5.71 44.56
CA MET A 1 23.45 -6.53 45.20
C MET A 1 22.11 -6.27 44.49
N LEU A 2 21.88 -6.89 43.32
CA LEU A 2 20.64 -6.68 42.53
C LEU A 2 19.95 -8.02 42.17
N ASN A 3 20.14 -9.06 43.00
CA ASN A 3 19.71 -10.40 42.61
C ASN A 3 18.29 -10.73 43.06
N THR A 4 17.83 -10.26 44.23
CA THR A 4 16.53 -10.71 44.76
C THR A 4 15.32 -10.19 43.99
N ARG A 5 15.30 -8.92 43.56
CA ARG A 5 14.14 -8.36 42.86
C ARG A 5 13.98 -8.92 41.45
N ASP A 6 15.10 -9.04 40.73
CA ASP A 6 15.11 -9.58 39.37
C ASP A 6 14.82 -11.10 39.39
N GLU A 7 15.28 -11.84 40.40
CA GLU A 7 14.94 -13.25 40.63
C GLU A 7 13.45 -13.45 40.98
N ILE A 8 12.88 -12.62 41.86
CA ILE A 8 11.45 -12.67 42.20
C ILE A 8 10.60 -12.37 40.96
N ASN A 9 11.00 -11.38 40.15
CA ASN A 9 10.30 -11.03 38.92
C ASN A 9 10.41 -12.16 37.87
N LEU A 10 11.59 -12.76 37.72
CA LEU A 10 11.80 -13.92 36.86
C LEU A 10 10.87 -15.07 37.27
N HIS A 11 10.82 -15.40 38.56
CA HIS A 11 10.00 -16.48 39.08
C HIS A 11 8.50 -16.23 38.88
N ARG A 12 8.01 -15.02 39.21
CA ARG A 12 6.61 -14.63 39.02
C ARG A 12 6.19 -14.68 37.54
N LEU A 13 7.05 -14.16 36.65
CA LEU A 13 6.76 -14.14 35.23
C LEU A 13 6.82 -15.55 34.63
N LEU A 14 7.76 -16.39 35.08
CA LEU A 14 7.84 -17.79 34.67
C LEU A 14 6.57 -18.56 35.04
N ILE A 15 6.12 -18.44 36.29
CA ILE A 15 4.85 -19.05 36.75
C ILE A 15 3.67 -18.55 35.92
N SER A 16 3.60 -17.25 35.63
CA SER A 16 2.53 -16.70 34.81
C SER A 16 2.54 -17.28 33.38
N CYS A 17 3.72 -17.46 32.78
CA CYS A 17 3.83 -18.05 31.45
C CYS A 17 3.45 -19.54 31.45
N GLU A 18 3.87 -20.29 32.47
CA GLU A 18 3.53 -21.71 32.64
C GLU A 18 2.03 -21.93 32.88
N ASN A 19 1.40 -21.12 33.73
CA ASN A 19 -0.03 -21.21 33.99
C ASN A 19 -0.84 -20.89 32.74
N LYS A 20 -0.46 -19.86 31.98
CA LYS A 20 -1.12 -19.53 30.72
C LYS A 20 -1.06 -20.68 29.71
N LEU A 21 0.08 -21.37 29.62
CA LEU A 21 0.23 -22.51 28.73
C LEU A 21 -0.58 -23.74 29.17
N LYS A 22 -0.83 -23.89 30.48
CA LYS A 22 -1.68 -24.95 31.04
C LYS A 22 -3.17 -24.67 30.89
N GLU A 23 -3.57 -23.41 31.02
CA GLU A 23 -4.97 -22.99 30.92
C GLU A 23 -5.51 -23.09 29.50
N GLN A 24 -4.71 -22.75 28.49
CA GLN A 24 -5.13 -22.78 27.10
C GLN A 24 -3.99 -23.25 26.18
N PRO A 25 -4.24 -24.23 25.27
CA PRO A 25 -3.26 -24.60 24.27
C PRO A 25 -2.98 -23.41 23.34
N MET A 26 -1.70 -23.22 23.00
CA MET A 26 -1.21 -22.04 22.28
C MET A 26 -1.88 -21.85 20.91
N ASP A 27 -2.45 -22.89 20.32
CA ASP A 27 -3.18 -22.84 19.04
C ASP A 27 -4.41 -21.94 19.08
N VAL A 28 -5.11 -21.90 20.21
CA VAL A 28 -6.38 -21.14 20.38
C VAL A 28 -6.11 -19.65 20.58
N TRP A 29 -4.85 -19.26 20.81
CA TRP A 29 -4.50 -17.86 21.07
C TRP A 29 -4.55 -17.01 19.80
N THR A 30 -4.98 -15.77 19.97
CA THR A 30 -4.91 -14.76 18.92
C THR A 30 -3.45 -14.45 18.56
N ALA A 31 -3.20 -13.96 17.34
CA ALA A 31 -1.85 -13.59 16.90
C ALA A 31 -1.19 -12.54 17.82
N SER A 32 -2.00 -11.66 18.42
CA SER A 32 -1.53 -10.63 19.35
C SER A 32 -1.05 -11.23 20.69
N GLU A 33 -1.71 -12.28 21.17
CA GLU A 33 -1.36 -12.99 22.41
C GLU A 33 -0.11 -13.85 22.21
N LYS A 34 -0.02 -14.56 21.07
CA LYS A 34 1.20 -15.28 20.66
C LYS A 34 2.41 -14.34 20.61
N ARG A 35 2.24 -13.12 20.07
CA ARG A 35 3.30 -12.09 20.02
C ARG A 35 3.67 -11.57 21.41
N LYS A 36 2.69 -11.23 22.26
CA LYS A 36 2.94 -10.79 23.64
C LYS A 36 3.69 -11.87 24.44
N PHE A 37 3.28 -13.12 24.29
CA PHE A 37 3.91 -14.24 24.95
C PHE A 37 5.35 -14.47 24.47
N ALA A 38 5.60 -14.37 23.17
CA ALA A 38 6.96 -14.41 22.61
C ALA A 38 7.85 -13.29 23.21
N THR A 39 7.31 -12.08 23.40
CA THR A 39 8.03 -10.98 24.07
C THR A 39 8.32 -11.29 25.54
N TYR A 40 7.38 -11.89 26.27
CA TYR A 40 7.60 -12.30 27.66
C TYR A 40 8.68 -13.37 27.78
N VAL A 41 8.70 -14.35 26.88
CA VAL A 41 9.75 -15.39 26.85
C VAL A 41 11.11 -14.78 26.51
N LYS A 42 11.19 -13.84 25.57
CA LYS A 42 12.43 -13.07 25.28
C LYS A 42 12.89 -12.28 26.52
N PHE A 43 11.96 -11.67 27.24
CA PHE A 43 12.26 -10.93 28.47
C PHE A 43 12.72 -11.84 29.62
N LEU A 44 12.18 -13.05 29.74
CA LEU A 44 12.67 -14.07 30.68
C LEU A 44 14.13 -14.44 30.36
N ALA A 45 14.48 -14.61 29.08
CA ALA A 45 15.85 -14.90 28.66
C ALA A 45 16.82 -13.72 28.93
N THR A 46 16.37 -12.47 28.79
CA THR A 46 17.21 -11.31 29.13
C THR A 46 17.37 -11.14 30.64
N LEU A 47 16.32 -11.40 31.43
CA LEU A 47 16.40 -11.44 32.89
C LEU A 47 17.37 -12.53 33.37
N GLN A 48 17.31 -13.72 32.77
CA GLN A 48 18.23 -14.82 33.05
C GLN A 48 19.70 -14.43 32.79
N LYS A 49 19.98 -13.80 31.64
CA LYS A 49 21.34 -13.33 31.30
C LYS A 49 21.85 -12.23 32.24
N LYS A 50 20.93 -11.43 32.78
CA LYS A 50 21.24 -10.35 33.72
C LYS A 50 21.46 -10.88 35.15
N SER A 51 20.79 -11.96 35.52
CA SER A 51 20.96 -12.63 36.81
C SER A 51 22.11 -13.65 36.75
N ASN A 52 23.35 -13.22 37.04
CA ASN A 52 24.56 -14.07 37.13
C ASN A 52 24.56 -15.00 38.36
N SER A 53 23.41 -15.56 38.75
CA SER A 53 23.21 -16.24 40.03
C SER A 53 23.11 -17.76 39.83
N THR A 54 23.86 -18.51 40.62
CA THR A 54 23.79 -19.98 40.76
C THR A 54 22.38 -20.49 41.05
N ASN A 55 21.47 -19.63 41.51
CA ASN A 55 20.05 -19.93 41.76
C ASN A 55 19.16 -19.92 40.50
N VAL A 56 19.69 -19.59 39.32
CA VAL A 56 18.92 -19.47 38.07
C VAL A 56 19.00 -20.75 37.21
N ALA A 57 19.99 -21.59 37.49
CA ALA A 57 20.13 -22.93 36.92
C ALA A 57 18.82 -23.75 36.84
N PRO A 58 17.96 -23.81 37.88
CA PRO A 58 16.72 -24.59 37.83
C PRO A 58 15.63 -24.01 36.90
N TYR A 59 15.72 -22.74 36.49
CA TYR A 59 14.73 -22.10 35.61
C TYR A 59 15.05 -22.24 34.13
N THR A 60 16.33 -22.45 33.79
CA THR A 60 16.82 -22.68 32.41
C THR A 60 16.00 -23.69 31.62
N PRO A 61 15.77 -24.95 32.10
CA PRO A 61 15.04 -25.94 31.31
C PRO A 61 13.57 -25.55 31.07
N ARG A 62 12.97 -24.79 31.99
CA ARG A 62 11.59 -24.31 31.88
C ARG A 62 11.48 -23.19 30.86
N ILE A 63 12.44 -22.25 30.88
CA ILE A 63 12.54 -21.18 29.87
C ILE A 63 12.80 -21.78 28.48
N ASP A 64 13.62 -22.82 28.36
CA ASP A 64 13.87 -23.53 27.10
C ASP A 64 12.63 -24.26 26.58
N GLN A 65 11.79 -24.80 27.47
CA GLN A 65 10.51 -25.39 27.10
C GLN A 65 9.56 -24.33 26.54
N LEU A 66 9.44 -23.17 27.21
CA LEU A 66 8.63 -22.05 26.73
C LEU A 66 9.14 -21.50 25.41
N THR A 67 10.47 -21.40 25.25
CA THR A 67 11.11 -20.91 24.02
C THR A 67 10.85 -21.85 22.84
N ARG A 68 10.93 -23.16 23.05
CA ARG A 68 10.57 -24.16 22.03
C ARG A 68 9.08 -24.11 21.68
N ALA A 69 8.21 -23.99 22.68
CA ALA A 69 6.77 -23.86 22.44
C ALA A 69 6.45 -22.61 21.61
N VAL A 70 7.08 -21.47 21.91
CA VAL A 70 6.95 -20.26 21.11
C VAL A 70 7.48 -20.47 19.70
N ALA A 71 8.69 -21.02 19.54
CA ALA A 71 9.31 -21.20 18.22
C ALA A 71 8.46 -22.05 17.26
N VAL A 72 7.74 -23.05 17.77
CA VAL A 72 6.81 -23.87 16.97
C VAL A 72 5.61 -23.06 16.46
N HIS A 73 5.10 -22.12 17.26
CA HIS A 73 3.86 -21.38 16.94
C HIS A 73 4.10 -19.98 16.38
N THR A 74 5.29 -19.42 16.59
CA THR A 74 5.80 -18.26 15.87
C THR A 74 6.58 -18.77 14.66
N MET A 75 5.88 -19.22 13.63
CA MET A 75 6.48 -19.17 12.30
C MET A 75 6.85 -17.71 12.08
N HIS A 76 8.15 -17.45 12.04
CA HIS A 76 8.71 -16.14 11.80
C HIS A 76 8.32 -15.74 10.37
N VAL A 77 7.16 -15.10 10.22
CA VAL A 77 6.92 -14.28 9.04
C VAL A 77 7.79 -13.07 9.25
N ASP A 78 9.07 -13.18 8.87
CA ASP A 78 9.95 -12.03 8.71
C ASP A 78 9.35 -11.18 7.61
N VAL A 79 8.51 -10.22 8.01
CA VAL A 79 7.83 -9.31 7.09
C VAL A 79 8.86 -8.60 6.22
N GLU A 80 10.02 -8.25 6.77
CA GLU A 80 11.13 -7.62 6.04
C GLU A 80 11.76 -8.55 4.99
N LYS A 81 11.95 -9.83 5.33
CA LYS A 81 12.46 -10.83 4.38
C LYS A 81 11.46 -11.11 3.26
N GLY A 82 10.17 -11.21 3.60
CA GLY A 82 9.09 -11.36 2.61
C GLY A 82 8.96 -10.14 1.69
N ILE A 83 9.09 -8.92 2.23
CA ILE A 83 9.10 -7.69 1.43
C ILE A 83 10.32 -7.63 0.51
N ALA A 84 11.50 -8.03 1.02
CA ALA A 84 12.73 -8.05 0.22
C ALA A 84 12.63 -9.08 -0.93
N GLU A 85 12.14 -10.28 -0.65
CA GLU A 85 11.93 -11.34 -1.64
C GLU A 85 10.86 -10.94 -2.67
N ALA A 86 9.76 -10.30 -2.26
CA ALA A 86 8.74 -9.79 -3.16
C ALA A 86 9.27 -8.67 -4.09
N ARG A 87 10.09 -7.75 -3.56
CA ARG A 87 10.75 -6.71 -4.37
C ARG A 87 11.72 -7.30 -5.38
N LEU A 88 12.44 -8.35 -5.00
CA LEU A 88 13.41 -9.02 -5.86
C LEU A 88 12.71 -9.86 -6.95
N GLY A 89 11.60 -10.51 -6.60
CA GLY A 89 10.73 -11.20 -7.56
C GLY A 89 10.09 -10.23 -8.56
N LYS A 90 9.60 -9.07 -8.08
CA LYS A 90 9.10 -7.99 -8.95
C LYS A 90 10.19 -7.54 -9.93
N LYS A 91 11.41 -7.25 -9.46
CA LYS A 91 12.52 -6.84 -10.35
C LYS A 91 12.81 -7.85 -11.45
N LYS A 92 12.87 -9.15 -11.12
CA LYS A 92 13.08 -10.20 -12.11
C LYS A 92 11.96 -10.25 -13.15
N LEU A 93 10.70 -10.15 -12.73
CA LEU A 93 9.56 -10.08 -13.64
C LEU A 93 9.63 -8.86 -14.57
N PHE A 94 10.05 -7.71 -14.06
CA PHE A 94 10.26 -6.51 -14.88
C PHE A 94 11.40 -6.71 -15.89
N GLU A 95 12.51 -7.29 -15.46
CA GLU A 95 13.67 -7.58 -16.33
C GLU A 95 13.33 -8.63 -17.41
N ASP A 96 12.54 -9.66 -17.06
CA ASP A 96 12.02 -10.62 -18.02
C ASP A 96 11.05 -9.95 -19.00
N LEU A 97 10.15 -9.06 -18.53
CA LEU A 97 9.24 -8.31 -19.39
C LEU A 97 9.99 -7.37 -20.35
N GLU A 98 11.03 -6.71 -19.88
CA GLU A 98 11.88 -5.82 -20.66
C GLU A 98 12.63 -6.58 -21.77
N GLN A 99 12.96 -7.86 -21.58
CA GLN A 99 13.49 -8.72 -22.64
C GLN A 99 12.48 -9.07 -23.73
N TYR A 100 11.18 -9.02 -23.44
CA TYR A 100 10.10 -9.26 -24.41
C TYR A 100 9.54 -7.96 -24.99
N GLU A 101 9.94 -6.80 -24.48
CA GLU A 101 9.55 -5.50 -25.02
C GLU A 101 10.35 -5.24 -26.30
N SER A 102 9.77 -5.62 -27.44
CA SER A 102 10.31 -5.25 -28.75
C SER A 102 10.38 -3.71 -28.85
N PRO A 103 11.45 -3.12 -29.40
CA PRO A 103 11.54 -1.68 -29.57
C PRO A 103 10.29 -1.16 -30.31
N ASP A 104 9.72 -0.06 -29.81
CA ASP A 104 8.56 0.62 -30.38
C ASP A 104 8.75 0.69 -31.92
N PRO A 105 7.79 0.21 -32.71
CA PRO A 105 7.93 0.20 -34.15
C PRO A 105 8.10 1.64 -34.65
N GLU A 106 8.97 1.86 -35.66
CA GLU A 106 9.39 3.21 -36.06
C GLU A 106 8.24 4.18 -36.35
N TRP A 107 7.10 3.68 -36.83
CA TRP A 107 5.91 4.51 -37.06
C TRP A 107 5.33 5.12 -35.78
N LEU A 108 5.46 4.45 -34.63
CA LEU A 108 5.00 4.93 -33.33
C LEU A 108 5.94 6.02 -32.78
N LEU A 109 7.24 5.86 -33.00
CA LEU A 109 8.24 6.87 -32.66
C LEU A 109 8.06 8.14 -33.52
N GLU A 110 7.79 7.94 -34.80
CA GLU A 110 7.50 9.02 -35.74
C GLU A 110 6.19 9.76 -35.39
N LEU A 111 5.17 9.02 -34.95
CA LEU A 111 3.91 9.62 -34.47
C LEU A 111 4.10 10.43 -33.18
N LYS A 112 4.84 9.88 -32.19
CA LYS A 112 5.20 10.63 -30.97
C LYS A 112 5.97 11.91 -31.29
N ARG A 113 6.88 11.85 -32.28
CA ARG A 113 7.63 13.01 -32.76
C ARG A 113 6.71 14.05 -33.43
N GLN A 114 5.71 13.62 -34.19
CA GLN A 114 4.72 14.53 -34.79
C GLN A 114 3.81 15.16 -33.74
N ASP A 115 3.37 14.39 -32.74
CA ASP A 115 2.55 14.92 -31.63
C ASP A 115 3.34 15.95 -30.80
N GLU A 116 4.62 15.71 -30.55
CA GLU A 116 5.50 16.62 -29.84
C GLU A 116 5.77 17.91 -30.65
N GLN A 117 5.93 17.78 -31.97
CA GLN A 117 6.02 18.92 -32.87
C GLN A 117 4.72 19.74 -32.90
N ALA A 118 3.57 19.07 -32.97
CA ALA A 118 2.26 19.74 -32.94
C ALA A 118 2.01 20.44 -31.59
N ALA A 119 2.45 19.84 -30.48
CA ALA A 119 2.37 20.46 -29.15
C ALA A 119 3.26 21.70 -29.04
N GLN A 120 4.47 21.65 -29.60
CA GLN A 120 5.38 22.79 -29.63
C GLN A 120 4.84 23.92 -30.51
N GLU A 121 4.29 23.60 -31.68
CA GLU A 121 3.63 24.58 -32.55
C GLU A 121 2.38 25.19 -31.90
N ALA A 122 1.62 24.41 -31.13
CA ALA A 122 0.48 24.92 -30.38
C ALA A 122 0.91 25.90 -29.27
N LEU A 123 2.03 25.61 -28.58
CA LEU A 123 2.63 26.53 -27.61
C LEU A 123 3.13 27.81 -28.28
N ASP A 124 3.81 27.70 -29.42
CA ASP A 124 4.32 28.86 -30.15
C ASP A 124 3.18 29.72 -30.72
N ARG A 125 2.09 29.10 -31.19
CA ARG A 125 0.87 29.82 -31.59
C ARG A 125 0.20 30.51 -30.41
N LYS A 126 0.07 29.82 -29.27
CA LYS A 126 -0.49 30.41 -28.05
C LYS A 126 0.35 31.59 -27.56
N LYS A 127 1.68 31.48 -27.65
CA LYS A 127 2.59 32.56 -27.28
C LYS A 127 2.44 33.78 -28.20
N LYS A 128 2.32 33.57 -29.51
CA LYS A 128 2.07 34.65 -30.47
C LYS A 128 0.73 35.34 -30.26
N LEU A 129 -0.31 34.59 -29.91
CA LEU A 129 -1.62 35.15 -29.56
C LEU A 129 -1.53 35.99 -28.29
N LEU A 130 -0.78 35.53 -27.28
CA LEU A 130 -0.52 36.32 -26.07
C LEU A 130 0.28 37.59 -26.35
N GLU A 131 1.29 37.54 -27.22
CA GLU A 131 2.05 38.73 -27.64
C GLU A 131 1.15 39.71 -28.42
N GLN A 132 0.21 39.23 -29.24
CA GLN A 132 -0.78 40.07 -29.94
C GLN A 132 -1.83 40.65 -28.99
N GLU A 133 -2.33 39.87 -28.02
CA GLU A 133 -3.26 40.36 -27.00
C GLU A 133 -2.57 41.39 -26.09
N GLU A 134 -1.29 41.21 -25.75
CA GLU A 134 -0.50 42.21 -25.01
C GLU A 134 -0.27 43.49 -25.85
N GLU A 135 -0.02 43.38 -27.16
CA GLU A 135 0.08 44.53 -28.08
C GLU A 135 -1.28 45.25 -28.25
N GLU A 136 -2.39 44.52 -28.33
CA GLU A 136 -3.77 45.06 -28.41
C GLU A 136 -4.20 45.71 -27.08
N GLU A 137 -3.84 45.15 -25.91
CA GLU A 137 -4.07 45.76 -24.60
C GLU A 137 -3.20 47.01 -24.34
N GLU A 138 -2.02 47.10 -24.96
CA GLU A 138 -1.19 48.32 -24.95
C GLU A 138 -1.77 49.43 -25.85
N GLU A 139 -2.39 49.08 -26.99
CA GLU A 139 -3.08 50.03 -27.87
C GLU A 139 -4.45 50.48 -27.32
N GLU A 140 -5.20 49.62 -26.61
CA GLU A 140 -6.50 49.97 -26.01
C GLU A 140 -6.40 50.89 -24.77
N ASN A 141 -5.22 51.08 -24.19
CA ASN A 141 -5.03 51.98 -23.05
C ASN A 141 -4.80 53.46 -23.42
N GLU A 142 -4.83 53.84 -24.70
CA GLU A 142 -4.65 55.24 -25.14
C GLU A 142 -5.91 55.96 -25.64
N ASP A 143 -7.09 55.34 -25.72
CA ASP A 143 -8.30 56.06 -26.18
C ASP A 143 -9.56 55.74 -25.36
N GLN A 144 -9.94 56.68 -24.49
CA GLN A 144 -11.30 56.72 -23.94
C GLN A 144 -12.24 57.32 -24.98
N ASN A 145 -13.26 56.58 -25.44
CA ASN A 145 -14.69 56.97 -25.39
C ASN A 145 -15.60 56.22 -26.38
N GLU A 146 -16.80 55.96 -25.87
CA GLU A 146 -18.10 55.76 -26.55
C GLU A 146 -18.58 54.36 -26.97
N PRO A 147 -19.90 54.08 -26.77
CA PRO A 147 -20.50 52.74 -26.84
C PRO A 147 -21.30 52.52 -28.13
N LYS A 148 -21.30 51.31 -28.70
CA LYS A 148 -22.32 50.87 -29.68
C LYS A 148 -22.61 49.37 -29.65
N ASP A 149 -23.84 49.09 -29.27
CA ASP A 149 -24.88 48.33 -29.98
C ASP A 149 -24.66 46.87 -30.44
N GLU A 150 -25.65 46.08 -30.00
CA GLU A 150 -26.15 44.80 -30.47
C GLU A 150 -26.22 44.67 -32.00
N ILE A 151 -25.99 43.46 -32.54
CA ILE A 151 -26.69 42.89 -33.71
C ILE A 151 -26.52 41.35 -33.69
N ASP A 152 -27.65 40.68 -33.86
CA ASP A 152 -27.86 39.24 -34.12
C ASP A 152 -27.26 38.78 -35.46
N GLU A 153 -27.04 37.47 -35.64
CA GLU A 153 -27.74 36.68 -36.67
C GLU A 153 -27.29 35.20 -36.70
N ASP A 154 -28.28 34.37 -37.00
CA ASP A 154 -28.30 32.92 -37.20
C ASP A 154 -27.44 32.44 -38.38
N GLU A 155 -27.05 31.15 -38.39
CA GLU A 155 -27.13 30.33 -39.62
C GLU A 155 -27.09 28.81 -39.34
N GLN A 156 -28.00 28.09 -40.01
CA GLN A 156 -28.19 26.63 -40.03
C GLN A 156 -27.40 26.00 -41.19
N GLU A 157 -26.96 24.74 -41.07
CA GLU A 157 -26.91 23.80 -42.22
C GLU A 157 -27.21 22.34 -41.81
N ASP A 158 -27.96 21.67 -42.69
CA ASP A 158 -28.50 20.30 -42.64
C ASP A 158 -27.58 19.23 -43.29
N PRO A 159 -27.85 17.90 -43.13
CA PRO A 159 -26.94 16.81 -43.50
C PRO A 159 -27.23 16.12 -44.85
N VAL A 160 -26.18 15.60 -45.49
CA VAL A 160 -26.24 14.86 -46.78
C VAL A 160 -26.29 13.34 -46.58
N LYS A 161 -27.20 12.68 -47.31
CA LYS A 161 -27.35 11.21 -47.51
C LYS A 161 -26.67 10.79 -48.81
N GLU A 162 -26.16 9.56 -48.89
CA GLU A 162 -26.07 8.84 -50.17
C GLU A 162 -26.08 7.30 -50.00
N THR A 163 -26.71 6.63 -50.97
CA THR A 163 -27.15 5.22 -51.00
C THR A 163 -26.58 4.51 -52.23
N LEU A 164 -26.07 3.27 -52.12
CA LEU A 164 -25.86 2.30 -53.22
C LEU A 164 -26.00 0.88 -52.63
N ASN A 165 -27.03 0.07 -52.92
CA ASN A 165 -27.35 -0.74 -54.12
C ASN A 165 -26.30 -1.82 -54.47
N GLU A 166 -26.61 -3.11 -54.23
CA GLU A 166 -26.82 -4.11 -55.30
C GLU A 166 -27.21 -5.49 -54.74
N LYS A 167 -28.39 -5.97 -55.18
CA LYS A 167 -28.76 -7.38 -55.18
C LYS A 167 -28.37 -7.95 -56.55
N THR A 168 -27.71 -9.10 -56.58
CA THR A 168 -28.06 -10.27 -57.43
C THR A 168 -26.92 -11.29 -57.37
N ASN A 169 -27.22 -12.54 -57.02
CA ASN A 169 -27.19 -13.65 -57.96
C ASN A 169 -27.46 -14.95 -57.22
N ALA A 170 -28.66 -15.48 -57.48
CA ALA A 170 -29.03 -16.84 -57.23
C ALA A 170 -28.18 -17.74 -58.15
N SER A 171 -27.50 -18.71 -57.56
CA SER A 171 -27.00 -19.88 -58.27
C SER A 171 -27.28 -21.10 -57.40
N GLU A 172 -28.27 -21.87 -57.84
CA GLU A 172 -28.68 -23.14 -57.31
C GLU A 172 -27.51 -24.14 -57.36
N ILE A 173 -26.83 -24.30 -56.22
CA ILE A 173 -25.89 -25.39 -56.00
C ILE A 173 -26.70 -26.66 -55.71
N ARG A 174 -26.67 -27.55 -56.71
CA ARG A 174 -27.25 -28.90 -56.70
C ARG A 174 -26.80 -29.69 -55.47
N GLN A 175 -27.79 -30.08 -54.67
CA GLN A 175 -27.90 -31.30 -53.87
C GLN A 175 -26.58 -32.06 -53.56
N ARG A 176 -25.94 -31.70 -52.44
CA ARG A 176 -25.16 -32.61 -51.60
C ARG A 176 -26.00 -32.97 -50.38
N ASN A 177 -26.94 -33.92 -50.50
CA ASN A 177 -27.84 -34.23 -49.38
C ASN A 177 -27.28 -35.27 -48.39
N ASN A 178 -26.08 -35.82 -48.61
CA ASN A 178 -25.43 -36.73 -47.65
C ASN A 178 -24.23 -36.11 -46.88
N ALA A 179 -23.62 -35.04 -47.41
CA ALA A 179 -22.59 -34.27 -46.70
C ALA A 179 -23.19 -33.26 -45.70
N LYS A 180 -24.43 -32.82 -45.92
CA LYS A 180 -25.12 -31.84 -45.06
C LYS A 180 -25.29 -32.30 -43.62
N ASN A 181 -25.48 -33.59 -43.37
CA ASN A 181 -25.67 -34.10 -42.01
C ASN A 181 -24.34 -34.21 -41.23
N GLU A 182 -23.23 -34.50 -41.90
CA GLU A 182 -21.91 -34.46 -41.25
C GLU A 182 -21.46 -33.01 -41.05
N THR A 183 -21.64 -32.14 -42.05
CA THR A 183 -21.33 -30.71 -41.91
C THR A 183 -22.25 -30.00 -40.93
N SER A 184 -23.52 -30.40 -40.77
CA SER A 184 -24.42 -29.78 -39.78
C SER A 184 -24.05 -30.14 -38.35
N ASN A 185 -23.55 -31.37 -38.11
CA ASN A 185 -23.03 -31.75 -36.80
C ASN A 185 -21.74 -30.97 -36.48
N ILE A 186 -20.85 -30.82 -37.46
CA ILE A 186 -19.64 -30.00 -37.33
C ILE A 186 -20.01 -28.53 -37.12
N GLU A 187 -20.97 -28.00 -37.87
CA GLU A 187 -21.47 -26.63 -37.74
C GLU A 187 -22.13 -26.39 -36.38
N HIS A 188 -22.90 -27.36 -35.87
CA HIS A 188 -23.51 -27.28 -34.55
C HIS A 188 -22.45 -27.31 -33.42
N VAL A 189 -21.42 -28.16 -33.54
CA VAL A 189 -20.30 -28.19 -32.59
C VAL A 189 -19.49 -26.90 -32.63
N LEU A 190 -19.26 -26.34 -33.82
CA LEU A 190 -18.58 -25.05 -33.99
C LEU A 190 -19.41 -23.88 -33.46
N GLN A 191 -20.72 -23.89 -33.69
CA GLN A 191 -21.66 -22.91 -33.14
C GLN A 191 -21.70 -22.99 -31.61
N HIS A 192 -21.69 -24.20 -31.05
CA HIS A 192 -21.59 -24.41 -29.62
C HIS A 192 -20.26 -23.91 -29.04
N HIS A 193 -19.13 -24.18 -29.69
CA HIS A 193 -17.84 -23.64 -29.26
C HIS A 193 -17.82 -22.12 -29.32
N ARG A 194 -18.36 -21.53 -30.40
CA ARG A 194 -18.45 -20.07 -30.54
C ARG A 194 -19.33 -19.46 -29.44
N GLN A 195 -20.47 -20.09 -29.14
CA GLN A 195 -21.34 -19.71 -28.04
C GLN A 195 -20.61 -19.81 -26.70
N MET A 196 -19.90 -20.90 -26.41
CA MET A 196 -19.12 -21.03 -25.18
C MET A 196 -18.01 -19.99 -25.10
N HIS A 197 -17.36 -19.66 -26.21
CA HIS A 197 -16.36 -18.59 -26.25
C HIS A 197 -16.98 -17.22 -25.97
N ASP A 198 -18.15 -16.93 -26.52
CA ASP A 198 -18.88 -15.69 -26.25
C ASP A 198 -19.33 -15.60 -24.77
N GLU A 199 -19.79 -16.71 -24.19
CA GLU A 199 -20.14 -16.83 -22.77
C GLU A 199 -18.91 -16.62 -21.87
N LEU A 200 -17.80 -17.30 -22.16
CA LEU A 200 -16.55 -17.18 -21.41
C LEU A 200 -15.99 -15.75 -21.48
N THR A 201 -16.07 -15.13 -22.66
CA THR A 201 -15.63 -13.73 -22.88
C THR A 201 -16.50 -12.76 -22.09
N THR A 202 -17.81 -13.00 -22.05
CA THR A 202 -18.75 -12.20 -21.26
C THR A 202 -18.45 -12.30 -19.77
N ASP A 203 -18.19 -13.51 -19.27
CA ASP A 203 -17.84 -13.73 -17.86
C ASP A 203 -16.46 -13.15 -17.50
N LEU A 204 -15.48 -13.24 -18.41
CA LEU A 204 -14.19 -12.58 -18.24
C LEU A 204 -14.39 -11.05 -18.15
N GLY A 205 -15.25 -10.48 -18.98
CA GLY A 205 -15.62 -9.07 -18.93
C GLY A 205 -16.29 -8.68 -17.61
N ARG A 206 -17.18 -9.52 -17.09
CA ARG A 206 -17.82 -9.31 -15.77
C ARG A 206 -16.80 -9.40 -14.63
N MET A 207 -15.93 -10.40 -14.65
CA MET A 207 -14.87 -10.55 -13.65
C MET A 207 -13.88 -9.38 -13.69
N ALA A 208 -13.48 -8.93 -14.87
CA ALA A 208 -12.64 -7.74 -15.02
C ALA A 208 -13.32 -6.48 -14.47
N LYS A 209 -14.63 -6.32 -14.72
CA LYS A 209 -15.41 -5.21 -14.15
C LYS A 209 -15.47 -5.32 -12.62
N GLN A 210 -15.69 -6.51 -12.07
CA GLN A 210 -15.68 -6.72 -10.63
C GLN A 210 -14.30 -6.44 -10.03
N LEU A 211 -13.23 -6.89 -10.68
CA LEU A 211 -11.86 -6.61 -10.27
C LEU A 211 -11.58 -5.11 -10.28
N LYS A 212 -12.06 -4.38 -11.30
CA LYS A 212 -11.97 -2.92 -11.38
C LYS A 212 -12.70 -2.24 -10.21
N ILE A 213 -13.94 -2.64 -9.94
CA ILE A 213 -14.73 -2.10 -8.83
C ILE A 213 -14.03 -2.37 -7.50
N ASN A 214 -13.56 -3.61 -7.29
CA ASN A 214 -12.83 -3.98 -6.09
C ASN A 214 -11.56 -3.15 -5.94
N SER A 215 -10.77 -2.99 -7.01
CA SER A 215 -9.52 -2.21 -7.00
C SER A 215 -9.78 -0.74 -6.68
N GLN A 216 -10.85 -0.15 -7.20
CA GLN A 216 -11.24 1.22 -6.89
C GLN A 216 -11.66 1.36 -5.41
N ALA A 217 -12.50 0.44 -4.90
CA ALA A 217 -12.89 0.43 -3.50
C ALA A 217 -11.70 0.21 -2.55
N PHE A 218 -10.73 -0.62 -2.95
CA PHE A 218 -9.47 -0.78 -2.22
C PHE A 218 -8.66 0.52 -2.22
N GLY A 219 -8.60 1.25 -3.33
CA GLY A 219 -7.98 2.57 -3.39
C GLY A 219 -8.61 3.57 -2.42
N ASP A 220 -9.94 3.65 -2.39
CA ASP A 220 -10.67 4.54 -1.48
C ASP A 220 -10.45 4.17 -0.01
N THR A 221 -10.37 2.87 0.29
CA THR A 221 -10.09 2.37 1.65
C THR A 221 -8.67 2.70 2.07
N LEU A 222 -7.68 2.55 1.17
CA LEU A 222 -6.29 2.92 1.43
C LEU A 222 -6.12 4.41 1.69
N SER A 223 -6.82 5.28 0.95
CA SER A 223 -6.81 6.72 1.20
C SER A 223 -7.34 7.07 2.58
N LYS A 224 -8.44 6.44 3.01
CA LYS A 224 -8.99 6.62 4.36
C LYS A 224 -8.06 6.08 5.44
N ASP A 225 -7.45 4.92 5.21
CA ASP A 225 -6.49 4.34 6.14
C ASP A 225 -5.24 5.22 6.29
N ASP A 226 -4.78 5.86 5.21
CA ASP A 226 -3.68 6.84 5.27
C ASP A 226 -4.02 8.05 6.14
N GLU A 227 -5.25 8.56 6.05
CA GLU A 227 -5.74 9.62 6.93
C GLU A 227 -5.76 9.18 8.40
N VAL A 228 -6.27 7.98 8.69
CA VAL A 228 -6.29 7.42 10.05
C VAL A 228 -4.87 7.19 10.59
N LEU A 229 -3.94 6.76 9.73
CA LEU A 229 -2.53 6.58 10.11
C LEU A 229 -1.86 7.91 10.44
N LYS A 230 -2.15 8.98 9.69
CA LYS A 230 -1.69 10.35 10.00
C LYS A 230 -2.23 10.84 11.33
N GLU A 231 -3.51 10.62 11.61
CA GLU A 231 -4.12 10.97 12.91
C GLU A 231 -3.47 10.17 14.06
N ALA A 232 -3.29 8.87 13.87
CA ALA A 232 -2.64 8.01 14.86
C ALA A 232 -1.18 8.44 15.10
N GLN A 233 -0.45 8.81 14.03
CA GLN A 233 0.90 9.34 14.14
C GLN A 233 0.91 10.64 14.96
N GLN A 234 0.03 11.58 14.66
CA GLN A 234 -0.07 12.85 15.40
C GLN A 234 -0.41 12.60 16.89
N ALA A 235 -1.31 11.66 17.17
CA ALA A 235 -1.65 11.26 18.53
C ALA A 235 -0.43 10.69 19.28
N VAL A 236 0.35 9.81 18.63
CA VAL A 236 1.58 9.24 19.20
C VAL A 236 2.65 10.31 19.42
N GLU A 237 2.84 11.24 18.49
CA GLU A 237 3.78 12.37 18.62
C GLU A 237 3.37 13.30 19.79
N SER A 238 2.08 13.58 19.94
CA SER A 238 1.57 14.37 21.07
C SER A 238 1.82 13.66 22.40
N ASN A 239 1.64 12.33 22.45
CA ASN A 239 1.89 11.52 23.63
C ASN A 239 3.39 11.48 23.96
N LEU A 240 4.24 11.27 22.96
CA LEU A 240 5.69 11.31 23.10
C LEU A 240 6.14 12.67 23.65
N THR A 241 5.63 13.77 23.11
CA THR A 241 5.92 15.13 23.60
C THR A 241 5.49 15.33 25.06
N ARG A 242 4.35 14.76 25.46
CA ARG A 242 3.91 14.79 26.85
C ARG A 242 4.83 13.95 27.75
N MET A 243 5.20 12.76 27.31
CA MET A 243 6.12 11.89 28.04
C MET A 243 7.52 12.47 28.17
N THR A 244 8.04 13.16 27.15
CA THR A 244 9.35 13.83 27.24
C THR A 244 9.32 15.01 28.21
N LYS A 245 8.24 15.81 28.20
CA LYS A 245 8.04 16.88 29.19
C LYS A 245 7.97 16.34 30.61
N GLU A 246 7.19 15.28 30.84
CA GLU A 246 7.12 14.66 32.17
C GLU A 246 8.44 14.00 32.56
N ARG A 247 9.18 13.39 31.62
CA ARG A 247 10.54 12.89 31.87
C ARG A 247 11.48 14.01 32.30
N GLN A 248 11.47 15.15 31.62
CA GLN A 248 12.29 16.31 31.98
C GLN A 248 11.92 16.84 33.37
N ARG A 249 10.62 16.93 33.69
CA ARG A 249 10.15 17.30 35.03
C ARG A 249 10.68 16.34 36.09
N LEU A 250 10.55 15.04 35.87
CA LEU A 250 11.06 14.02 36.78
C LEU A 250 12.58 14.10 36.94
N ASP A 251 13.33 14.39 35.89
CA ASP A 251 14.80 14.54 35.93
C ASP A 251 15.23 15.76 36.74
N VAL A 252 14.50 16.89 36.64
CA VAL A 252 14.71 18.07 37.49
C VAL A 252 14.42 17.74 38.96
N HIS A 253 13.36 16.99 39.25
CA HIS A 253 13.06 16.55 40.63
C HIS A 253 14.10 15.56 41.16
N TYR A 254 14.60 14.65 40.31
CA TYR A 254 15.62 13.68 40.67
C TYR A 254 16.96 14.37 40.95
N SER A 255 17.40 15.29 40.09
CA SER A 255 18.63 16.07 40.29
C SER A 255 18.56 16.96 41.54
N LYS A 256 17.43 17.63 41.81
CA LYS A 256 17.25 18.41 43.05
C LYS A 256 17.27 17.52 44.30
N SER A 257 16.41 16.50 44.37
CA SER A 257 16.33 15.63 45.55
C SER A 257 17.62 14.85 45.81
N TRP A 258 18.32 14.43 44.75
CA TRP A 258 19.60 13.73 44.87
C TRP A 258 20.77 14.68 45.17
N GLY A 259 20.74 15.92 44.71
CA GLY A 259 21.73 16.96 45.01
C GLY A 259 21.64 17.41 46.47
N GLU A 260 20.43 17.73 46.95
CA GLU A 260 20.17 18.17 48.32
C GLU A 260 20.63 17.13 49.36
N GLN A 261 20.48 15.84 49.05
CA GLN A 261 20.88 14.75 49.95
C GLN A 261 22.39 14.52 50.02
N ARG A 262 23.18 15.03 49.04
CA ARG A 262 24.64 15.02 49.11
C ARG A 262 25.16 16.22 49.89
N ASP A 263 24.60 17.40 49.69
CA ASP A 263 25.05 18.62 50.38
C ASP A 263 24.68 18.59 51.88
N GLY A 264 23.47 18.14 52.23
CA GLY A 264 23.06 17.98 53.64
C GLY A 264 23.84 16.93 54.44
N LYS A 265 24.64 16.08 53.79
CA LYS A 265 25.49 15.07 54.44
C LYS A 265 26.93 15.55 54.70
N ILE A 266 27.35 16.62 54.03
CA ILE A 266 28.65 17.27 54.25
C ILE A 266 28.58 18.17 55.50
N ASP A 267 27.47 18.90 55.69
CA ASP A 267 27.33 19.83 56.82
C ASP A 267 27.19 19.15 58.20
N ARG A 268 26.76 17.88 58.27
CA ARG A 268 26.61 17.17 59.57
C ARG A 268 27.87 16.46 60.07
N ARG A 269 29.02 16.57 59.38
CA ARG A 269 30.30 15.96 59.81
C ARG A 269 31.37 16.96 60.27
N GLY A 270 31.09 18.27 60.24
CA GLY A 270 32.04 19.33 60.58
C GLY A 270 31.79 20.10 61.89
N GLY A 271 30.73 19.79 62.65
CA GLY A 271 30.38 20.51 63.88
C GLY A 271 30.37 19.58 65.10
N GLY A 272 31.55 19.29 65.64
CA GLY A 272 31.73 18.48 66.83
C GLY A 272 33.14 18.64 67.37
N GLU A 273 33.44 19.86 67.85
CA GLU A 273 34.47 20.14 68.85
C GLU A 273 33.81 20.33 70.21
#